data_AF-A0A922DWI5-F1
#
_entry.id   AF-A0A922DWI5-F1
#
_cell.length_a   1.000
_cell.length_b   1.000
_cell.length_c   1.000
_cell.angle_alpha   90.00
_cell.angle_beta   90.00
_cell.angle_gamma   90.00
#
_symmetry.space_group_name_H-M   'P 1'
#
loop_
_entity.id
_entity.type
_entity.pdbx_description
1 polymer ?
#
loop_
_entity_poly.entity_id
_entity_poly.type
_entity_poly.pdbx_seq_one_letter_code
_entity_poly.pdbx_strand_id
1 'polypeptide(L)' 'KFDVEKFTGENNFGLWRIKMRALLVQEDGKVDVQRDILQKAHSVLILSLGDNVLREVASEETAAGIWLKLEHLSI' A
#
# COMPACT_ATOMS: atom_id res chain seq x y z
N LYS A 1 6.93 13.91 8.08
CA LYS A 1 7.23 13.05 6.92
C LYS A 1 7.37 11.63 7.47
N PHE A 2 6.30 10.84 7.39
CA PHE A 2 6.32 9.46 7.87
C PHE A 2 6.92 8.60 6.76
N ASP A 3 8.08 8.00 7.01
CA ASP A 3 8.62 6.95 6.15
C ASP A 3 8.09 5.62 6.66
N VAL A 4 7.17 5.02 5.90
CA VAL A 4 6.80 3.62 6.08
C VAL A 4 7.88 2.80 5.42
N GLU A 5 8.46 1.87 6.17
CA GLU A 5 9.43 0.91 5.65
C GLU A 5 8.85 0.15 4.45
N LYS A 6 9.67 -0.06 3.42
CA LYS A 6 9.21 -0.74 2.22
C LYS A 6 8.85 -2.19 2.52
N PHE A 7 7.73 -2.67 1.99
CA PHE A 7 7.39 -4.08 2.07
C PHE A 7 8.12 -4.86 0.98
N THR A 8 8.94 -5.81 1.42
CA THR A 8 9.79 -6.66 0.58
C THR A 8 9.30 -8.10 0.53
N GLY A 9 8.16 -8.45 1.14
CA GLY A 9 7.70 -9.84 1.26
C GLY A 9 8.32 -10.60 2.44
N GLU A 10 9.54 -10.25 2.86
CA GLU A 10 10.18 -10.83 4.05
C GLU A 10 9.71 -10.16 5.36
N ASN A 11 9.28 -8.90 5.26
CA ASN A 11 8.81 -8.11 6.39
C ASN A 11 7.43 -8.58 6.87
N ASN A 12 7.13 -8.37 8.16
CA ASN A 12 5.81 -8.72 8.70
C ASN A 12 4.71 -7.88 8.02
N PHE A 13 3.94 -8.52 7.15
CA PHE A 13 2.88 -7.88 6.38
C PHE A 13 1.82 -7.25 7.29
N GLY A 14 1.41 -7.92 8.37
CA GLY A 14 0.41 -7.39 9.30
C GLY A 14 0.83 -6.06 9.94
N LEU A 15 2.08 -5.97 10.38
CA LEU A 15 2.63 -4.74 10.96
C LEU A 15 2.77 -3.64 9.91
N TRP A 16 3.24 -3.98 8.71
CA TRP A 16 3.35 -3.04 7.60
C TRP A 16 1.98 -2.49 7.18
N ARG A 17 0.96 -3.36 7.10
CA ARG A 17 -0.42 -3.04 6.77
C ARG A 17 -1.03 -2.03 7.76
N ILE A 18 -0.79 -2.21 9.06
CA ILE A 18 -1.26 -1.29 10.10
C ILE A 18 -0.60 0.09 9.94
N LYS A 19 0.73 0.13 9.75
CA LYS A 19 1.46 1.39 9.50
C LYS A 19 0.93 2.09 8.25
N MET A 20 0.58 1.32 7.22
CA MET A 20 0.06 1.89 5.98
C MET A 20 -1.33 2.50 6.10
N ARG A 21 -2.24 1.82 6.79
CA ARG A 21 -3.57 2.38 7.06
C ARG A 21 -3.46 3.65 7.89
N ALA A 22 -2.54 3.70 8.85
CA ALA A 22 -2.29 4.91 9.64
C ALA A 22 -1.77 6.07 8.77
N LEU A 23 -0.86 5.81 7.82
CA LEU A 23 -0.34 6.83 6.90
C LEU A 23 -1.42 7.37 5.95
N LEU A 24 -2.25 6.50 5.39
CA LEU A 24 -3.36 6.91 4.53
C LEU A 24 -4.43 7.71 5.28
N VAL A 25 -4.70 7.39 6.55
CA VAL A 25 -5.65 8.13 7.39
C VAL A 25 -5.09 9.47 7.86
N GLN A 26 -3.77 9.57 8.07
CA GLN A 26 -3.13 10.79 8.56
C GLN A 26 -3.08 11.91 7.51
N GLU A 27 -3.02 11.56 6.22
CA GLU A 27 -2.96 12.53 5.11
C GLU A 27 -4.34 13.17 4.78
N ASP A 28 -5.47 12.61 5.24
CA ASP A 28 -6.82 13.08 4.88
C ASP A 28 -7.70 13.37 6.11
N GLY A 29 -7.43 14.49 6.79
CA GLY A 29 -8.27 15.04 7.87
C GLY A 29 -9.70 15.47 7.46
N LYS A 30 -10.16 15.23 6.23
CA LYS A 30 -11.51 15.55 5.72
C LYS A 30 -11.92 14.54 4.66
N VAL A 31 -12.82 13.62 5.00
CA VAL A 31 -13.29 12.56 4.10
C VAL A 31 -14.57 12.99 3.41
N ASP A 32 -14.46 13.35 2.14
CA ASP A 32 -15.48 13.08 1.12
C ASP A 32 -14.74 12.91 -0.22
N VAL A 33 -15.12 11.95 -1.05
CA VAL A 33 -14.49 11.48 -2.32
C VAL A 33 -13.60 10.22 -2.18
N GLN A 34 -14.26 9.06 -2.21
CA GLN A 34 -13.65 7.71 -2.28
C GLN A 34 -12.69 7.49 -3.47
N ARG A 35 -12.82 8.26 -4.57
CA ARG A 35 -11.98 8.09 -5.78
C ARG A 35 -10.57 8.66 -5.62
N ASP A 36 -10.43 9.81 -4.96
CA ASP A 36 -9.14 10.45 -4.74
C ASP A 36 -8.30 9.68 -3.73
N ILE A 37 -8.95 9.09 -2.72
CA ILE A 37 -8.32 8.19 -1.75
C ILE A 37 -7.76 6.95 -2.47
N LEU A 38 -8.47 6.40 -3.45
CA LEU A 38 -8.03 5.20 -4.16
C LEU A 38 -6.78 5.46 -5.02
N GLN A 39 -6.73 6.61 -5.69
CA GLN A 39 -5.58 6.99 -6.52
C GLN A 39 -4.37 7.38 -5.67
N LYS A 40 -4.56 8.13 -4.57
CA LYS A 40 -3.49 8.41 -3.60
C LYS A 40 -2.99 7.13 -2.94
N ALA A 41 -3.90 6.24 -2.52
CA ALA A 41 -3.54 4.95 -1.96
C ALA A 41 -2.75 4.10 -2.95
N HIS A 42 -3.12 4.11 -4.23
CA HIS A 42 -2.36 3.43 -5.27
C HIS A 42 -0.91 3.94 -5.37
N SER A 43 -0.71 5.26 -5.43
CA SER A 43 0.64 5.84 -5.47
C SER A 43 1.45 5.58 -4.20
N VAL A 44 0.83 5.72 -3.03
CA VAL A 44 1.47 5.46 -1.73
C VAL A 44 1.84 3.99 -1.57
N LEU A 45 0.98 3.07 -2.02
CA LEU A 45 1.27 1.65 -2.05
C LEU A 45 2.50 1.39 -2.90
N ILE A 46 2.53 1.81 -4.16
CA ILE A 46 3.70 1.61 -5.04
C ILE A 46 4.99 2.15 -4.43
N LEU A 47 4.96 3.37 -3.86
CA LEU A 47 6.16 3.99 -3.27
C LEU A 47 6.71 3.26 -2.04
N SER A 48 5.87 2.45 -1.40
CA SER A 48 6.20 1.69 -0.20
C SER A 48 6.46 0.21 -0.42
N LEU A 49 6.51 -0.23 -1.67
CA LEU A 49 6.89 -1.58 -2.00
C LEU A 49 8.37 -1.62 -2.37
N GLY A 50 9.03 -2.72 -2.01
CA GLY A 50 10.37 -3.04 -2.50
C GLY A 50 10.33 -3.47 -3.96
N ASP A 51 11.45 -3.33 -4.67
CA ASP A 51 11.54 -3.61 -6.12
C ASP A 51 11.17 -5.06 -6.47
N ASN A 52 11.42 -5.99 -5.54
CA ASN A 52 11.05 -7.40 -5.66
C ASN A 52 9.53 -7.60 -5.65
N VAL A 53 8.81 -6.94 -4.75
CA VAL A 53 7.35 -7.00 -4.67
C VAL A 53 6.68 -6.16 -5.76
N LEU A 54 7.28 -5.02 -6.12
CA LEU A 54 6.82 -4.16 -7.22
C LEU A 54 6.72 -4.93 -8.53
N ARG A 55 7.67 -5.81 -8.83
CA ARG A 55 7.63 -6.65 -10.04
C ARG A 55 6.43 -7.59 -10.06
N GLU A 56 6.05 -8.12 -8.91
CA GLU A 56 4.91 -9.05 -8.76
C GLU A 56 3.56 -8.33 -8.88
N VAL A 57 3.47 -7.09 -8.36
CA VAL A 57 2.22 -6.30 -8.40
C VAL A 57 2.13 -5.35 -9.59
N ALA A 58 3.16 -5.24 -10.44
CA ALA A 58 3.20 -4.34 -11.59
C ALA A 58 2.09 -4.58 -12.62
N SER A 59 1.49 -5.78 -12.64
CA SER A 59 0.34 -6.10 -13.50
C SER A 59 -0.99 -5.58 -12.97
N GLU A 60 -1.04 -5.07 -11.73
CA GLU A 60 -2.26 -4.60 -11.08
C GLU A 60 -2.41 -3.09 -11.26
N GLU A 61 -3.53 -2.66 -11.85
CA GLU A 61 -3.80 -1.23 -12.13
C GLU A 61 -4.62 -0.55 -11.03
N THR A 62 -5.03 -1.31 -10.00
CA THR A 62 -5.92 -0.83 -8.94
C THR A 62 -5.30 -1.07 -7.57
N ALA A 63 -5.52 -0.13 -6.64
CA ALA A 63 -5.06 -0.29 -5.26
C ALA A 63 -5.62 -1.57 -4.60
N ALA A 64 -6.85 -1.95 -4.96
CA ALA A 64 -7.48 -3.19 -4.50
C ALA A 64 -6.78 -4.45 -5.05
N GLY A 65 -6.43 -4.46 -6.34
CA GLY A 65 -5.70 -5.56 -6.97
C GLY A 65 -4.30 -5.73 -6.37
N ILE A 66 -3.57 -4.62 -6.19
CA ILE A 66 -2.28 -4.62 -5.49
C ILE A 66 -2.44 -5.21 -4.09
N TRP A 67 -3.44 -4.77 -3.32
CA TRP A 67 -3.66 -5.23 -1.95
C TRP A 67 -3.97 -6.72 -1.83
N LEU A 68 -4.83 -7.25 -2.70
CA LEU A 68 -5.15 -8.68 -2.76
C LEU A 68 -3.91 -9.51 -3.10
N LYS A 69 -3.06 -9.01 -3.99
CA LYS A 69 -1.85 -9.72 -4.40
C LYS A 69 -0.79 -9.70 -3.29
N LEU A 70 -0.66 -8.59 -2.57
CA LEU A 70 0.19 -8.52 -1.39
C LEU A 70 -0.27 -9.49 -0.30
N GLU A 71 -1.58 -9.64 -0.09
CA GLU A 71 -2.12 -10.66 0.84
C GLU A 71 -1.68 -12.06 0.44
N HIS A 72 -1.78 -12.41 -0.85
CA HIS A 72 -1.32 -13.72 -1.36
C HIS A 72 0.19 -13.93 -1.27
N LEU A 73 1.00 -12.86 -1.39
CA LEU A 73 2.47 -12.93 -1.25
C LEU A 73 2.92 -13.01 0.22
N SER A 74 2.03 -12.72 1.17
CA SER A 74 2.31 -12.68 2.60
C SER A 74 1.81 -13.90 3.39
N ILE A 75 1.16 -14.85 2.70
CA ILE A 75 0.71 -16.17 3.19
C ILE A 75 1.75 -17.21 2.78
#